data_AF-A0A6N2AL92-F1
#
_entry.id   AF-A0A6N2AL92-F1
#
_cell.length_a   1.000
_cell.length_b   1.000
_cell.length_c   1.000
_cell.angle_alpha   90.00
_cell.angle_beta   90.00
_cell.angle_gamma   90.00
#
_symmetry.space_group_name_H-M   'P 1'
#
loop_
_entity.id
_entity.type
_entity.pdbx_description
1 polymer ?
#
loop_
_entity_poly.entity_id
_entity_poly.type
_entity_poly.pdbx_seq_one_letter_code
_entity_poly.pdbx_strand_id
1 'polypeptide(L)'
;MALPYYNSRSIRLVMVVEGNARFEMVGDVLVIPAGHPITFIATGGSNLRLVGFGISAQNNKKNFLAGKQNIWRNIDKEAKELSFNMAGREVEEIFQKQDESYFVAGPEEHRWPAAEGVR
;
A
#
# COMPACT_ATOMS: atom_id res chain seq x y z
N MET A 1 -1.24 -8.24 -4.25
CA MET A 1 -1.51 -7.05 -3.43
C MET A 1 -0.89 -5.81 -4.07
N ALA A 2 -1.49 -4.63 -3.88
CA ALA A 2 -0.81 -3.36 -4.16
C ALA A 2 0.22 -3.10 -3.05
N LEU A 3 1.45 -2.72 -3.40
CA LEU A 3 2.47 -2.35 -2.43
C LEU A 3 2.06 -1.09 -1.64
N PRO A 4 2.46 -0.96 -0.36
CA PRO A 4 2.12 0.22 0.44
C PRO A 4 2.54 1.53 -0.23
N TYR A 5 1.61 2.49 -0.32
CA TYR A 5 1.85 3.81 -0.88
C TYR A 5 0.98 4.87 -0.19
N TYR A 6 1.31 6.15 -0.37
CA TYR A 6 0.43 7.26 0.01
C TYR A 6 0.26 8.27 -1.14
N ASN A 7 -0.83 9.02 -1.12
CA ASN A 7 -1.05 10.15 -2.04
C ASN A 7 -0.50 11.43 -1.41
N SER A 8 0.27 12.24 -2.15
CA SER A 8 0.87 13.46 -1.61
C SER A 8 -0.14 14.54 -1.23
N ARG A 9 -1.25 14.66 -1.98
CA ARG A 9 -2.22 15.76 -1.85
C ARG A 9 -3.67 15.35 -2.02
N SER A 10 -3.93 14.28 -2.75
CA SER A 10 -5.29 13.89 -3.12
C SER A 10 -5.91 12.98 -2.09
N ILE A 11 -7.11 13.34 -1.62
CA ILE A 11 -8.01 12.42 -0.91
C ILE A 11 -8.61 11.50 -1.97
N ARG A 12 -8.64 10.19 -1.70
CA ARG A 12 -9.28 9.21 -2.58
C ARG A 12 -10.59 8.72 -1.97
N LEU A 13 -11.64 8.71 -2.78
CA LEU A 13 -12.86 7.95 -2.54
C LEU A 13 -12.78 6.71 -3.42
N VAL A 14 -12.56 5.54 -2.82
CA VAL A 14 -12.35 4.27 -3.54
C VAL A 14 -13.55 3.37 -3.29
N MET A 15 -14.17 2.88 -4.36
CA MET A 15 -15.28 1.93 -4.30
C MET A 15 -14.83 0.57 -4.82
N VAL A 16 -15.23 -0.51 -4.15
CA VAL A 16 -15.04 -1.88 -4.63
C VAL A 16 -16.10 -2.19 -5.69
N VAL A 17 -15.66 -2.56 -6.89
CA VAL A 17 -16.56 -2.90 -8.00
C VAL A 17 -16.57 -4.38 -8.37
N GLU A 18 -15.53 -5.13 -7.98
CA GLU A 18 -15.44 -6.58 -8.18
C GLU A 18 -14.50 -7.21 -7.15
N GLY A 19 -14.81 -8.42 -6.69
CA GLY A 19 -13.98 -9.17 -5.76
C GLY A 19 -14.01 -8.66 -4.33
N ASN A 20 -13.14 -9.23 -3.50
CA ASN A 20 -13.06 -8.92 -2.08
C ASN A 20 -11.64 -8.46 -1.71
N ALA A 21 -11.58 -7.44 -0.86
CA ALA A 21 -10.38 -7.09 -0.12
C ALA A 21 -10.49 -7.62 1.30
N ARG A 22 -9.36 -7.62 2.04
CA ARG A 22 -9.29 -8.12 3.42
C ARG A 22 -10.35 -7.52 4.38
N PHE A 23 -10.90 -6.34 4.08
CA PHE A 23 -11.89 -5.65 4.91
C PHE A 23 -13.01 -4.96 4.13
N GLU A 24 -13.12 -5.18 2.81
CA GLU A 24 -14.11 -4.48 1.95
C GLU A 24 -14.67 -5.44 0.90
N MET A 25 -15.99 -5.37 0.70
CA MET A 25 -16.75 -6.13 -0.30
C MET A 25 -17.25 -5.20 -1.40
N VAL A 26 -17.72 -5.78 -2.50
CA VAL A 26 -18.35 -5.05 -3.60
C VAL A 26 -19.43 -4.10 -3.09
N GLY A 27 -19.31 -2.82 -3.45
CA GLY A 27 -20.20 -1.75 -3.02
C GLY A 27 -19.66 -0.89 -1.86
N ASP A 28 -18.67 -1.38 -1.11
CA ASP A 28 -18.05 -0.62 -0.03
C ASP A 28 -17.23 0.56 -0.57
N VAL A 29 -17.18 1.63 0.22
CA VAL A 29 -16.42 2.85 -0.11
C VAL A 29 -15.43 3.17 1.00
N LEU A 30 -14.17 3.30 0.61
CA LEU A 30 -13.07 3.74 1.47
C LEU A 30 -12.70 5.20 1.18
N VAL A 31 -12.55 5.98 2.24
CA VAL A 31 -11.93 7.31 2.17
C VAL A 31 -10.47 7.19 2.57
N ILE A 32 -9.55 7.56 1.68
CA ILE A 32 -8.11 7.57 1.93
C ILE A 32 -7.65 9.02 1.93
N PRO A 33 -7.41 9.62 3.11
CA PRO A 33 -6.93 11.00 3.16
C PRO A 33 -5.52 11.12 2.55
N ALA A 34 -5.16 12.34 2.15
CA ALA A 34 -3.80 12.63 1.70
C ALA A 34 -2.79 12.30 2.81
N GLY A 35 -1.59 11.86 2.43
CA GLY A 35 -0.52 11.48 3.36
C GLY A 35 -0.71 10.13 4.06
N HIS A 36 -1.88 9.49 4.00
CA HIS A 36 -2.13 8.22 4.68
C HIS A 36 -1.59 7.05 3.86
N PRO A 37 -0.66 6.23 4.41
CA PRO A 37 -0.23 4.99 3.77
C PRO A 37 -1.38 3.99 3.67
N ILE A 38 -1.51 3.35 2.51
CA ILE A 38 -2.54 2.36 2.22
C ILE A 38 -1.98 1.19 1.42
N THR A 39 -2.58 0.02 1.58
CA THR A 39 -2.31 -1.19 0.81
C THR A 39 -3.63 -1.92 0.53
N PHE A 40 -3.72 -2.61 -0.61
CA PHE A 40 -4.88 -3.42 -0.98
C PHE A 40 -4.45 -4.86 -1.24
N ILE A 41 -5.10 -5.79 -0.55
CA ILE A 41 -4.84 -7.23 -0.66
C ILE A 41 -6.13 -7.88 -1.14
N ALA A 42 -6.11 -8.43 -2.35
CA ALA A 42 -7.19 -9.26 -2.87
C ALA A 42 -7.26 -10.58 -2.09
N THR A 43 -8.46 -11.03 -1.74
CA THR A 43 -8.70 -12.27 -0.99
C THR A 43 -9.61 -13.23 -1.76
N GLY A 44 -9.67 -14.49 -1.31
CA GLY A 44 -10.61 -15.49 -1.85
C GLY A 44 -10.34 -15.95 -3.28
N GLY A 45 -9.09 -15.85 -3.77
CA GLY A 45 -8.70 -16.34 -5.10
C GLY A 45 -9.32 -15.58 -6.29
N SER A 46 -9.92 -14.42 -6.04
CA SER A 46 -10.55 -13.57 -7.06
C SER A 46 -9.76 -12.28 -7.28
N ASN A 47 -9.92 -11.67 -8.46
CA ASN A 47 -9.37 -10.35 -8.71
C ASN A 47 -10.14 -9.30 -7.90
N LEU A 48 -9.42 -8.35 -7.29
CA LEU A 48 -10.02 -7.17 -6.69
C LEU A 48 -9.98 -6.01 -7.69
N ARG A 49 -11.15 -5.47 -8.04
CA ARG A 49 -11.29 -4.29 -8.90
C ARG A 49 -11.87 -3.14 -8.11
N LEU A 50 -11.22 -1.98 -8.22
CA LEU A 50 -11.57 -0.76 -7.50
C LEU A 50 -11.70 0.40 -8.47
N VAL A 51 -12.62 1.34 -8.20
CA VAL A 51 -12.71 2.64 -8.87
C VAL A 51 -12.44 3.74 -7.85
N GLY A 52 -11.51 4.65 -8.16
CA GLY A 52 -11.08 5.67 -7.21
C GLY A 52 -11.21 7.10 -7.76
N PHE A 53 -12.01 7.93 -7.10
CA PHE A 53 -12.10 9.37 -7.38
C PHE A 53 -11.10 10.15 -6.53
N GLY A 54 -10.33 11.04 -7.17
CA GLY A 54 -9.35 11.88 -6.48
C GLY A 54 -9.87 13.30 -6.28
N ILE A 55 -10.05 13.71 -5.03
CA ILE A 55 -10.33 15.10 -4.66
C ILE A 55 -8.98 15.83 -4.56
N SER A 56 -8.90 17.07 -5.03
CA SER A 56 -7.65 17.87 -5.07
C SER A 56 -6.50 17.15 -5.81
N ALA A 57 -6.82 16.54 -6.95
CA ALA A 57 -5.90 15.66 -7.68
C ALA A 57 -4.78 16.38 -8.45
N GLN A 58 -4.89 17.69 -8.67
CA GLN A 58 -3.89 18.44 -9.43
C GLN A 58 -2.51 18.34 -8.76
N ASN A 59 -1.50 17.95 -9.54
CA ASN A 59 -0.12 17.71 -9.10
C ASN A 59 0.02 16.67 -7.96
N ASN A 60 -0.96 15.78 -7.78
CA ASN A 60 -0.87 14.68 -6.83
C ASN A 60 0.13 13.62 -7.31
N LYS A 61 0.99 13.15 -6.41
CA LYS A 61 1.94 12.06 -6.64
C LYS A 61 1.57 10.87 -5.77
N LYS A 62 1.75 9.66 -6.30
CA LYS A 62 1.73 8.44 -5.50
C LYS A 62 3.16 8.13 -5.08
N ASN A 63 3.38 7.99 -3.79
CA ASN A 63 4.69 7.72 -3.20
C ASN A 63 4.67 6.31 -2.61
N PHE A 64 5.38 5.38 -3.24
CA PHE A 64 5.48 4.00 -2.79
C PHE A 64 6.52 3.86 -1.68
N LEU A 65 6.18 3.08 -0.66
CA LEU A 65 7.02 2.82 0.50
C LEU A 65 7.82 1.52 0.36
N ALA A 66 7.44 0.65 -0.56
CA ALA A 66 8.08 -0.62 -0.87
C ALA A 66 8.07 -0.89 -2.38
N GLY A 67 8.82 -1.91 -2.81
CA GLY A 67 9.01 -2.25 -4.23
C GLY A 67 10.23 -1.61 -4.85
N LYS A 68 10.60 -2.04 -6.05
CA LYS A 68 11.75 -1.51 -6.79
C LYS A 68 11.66 0.01 -6.98
N GLN A 69 10.47 0.55 -7.23
CA GLN A 69 10.20 1.99 -7.32
C GLN A 69 9.59 2.55 -6.02
N ASN A 70 10.41 2.66 -4.98
CA ASN A 70 10.00 3.26 -3.69
C ASN A 70 10.73 4.59 -3.43
N ILE A 71 10.22 5.40 -2.49
CA ILE A 71 10.83 6.71 -2.14
C ILE A 71 12.25 6.60 -1.58
N TRP A 72 12.60 5.47 -0.95
CA TRP A 72 13.93 5.23 -0.38
C TRP A 72 15.01 5.08 -1.45
N ARG A 73 14.63 4.87 -2.72
CA ARG A 73 15.57 4.93 -3.86
C ARG A 73 16.18 6.33 -4.06
N ASN A 74 15.52 7.37 -3.56
CA ASN A 74 15.92 8.76 -3.72
C ASN A 74 16.52 9.35 -2.44
N ILE A 75 16.79 8.52 -1.42
CA ILE A 75 17.40 8.92 -0.15
C ILE A 75 18.81 8.31 -0.11
N ASP A 76 19.79 9.12 0.27
CA ASP A 76 21.18 8.69 0.40
C ASP A 76 21.35 7.63 1.50
N LYS A 77 22.47 6.91 1.44
CA LYS A 77 22.74 5.77 2.31
C LYS A 77 22.94 6.23 3.76
N GLU A 78 23.59 7.36 3.95
CA GLU A 78 23.90 7.96 5.25
C GLU A 78 22.63 8.40 5.97
N ALA A 79 21.69 9.04 5.26
CA ALA A 79 20.38 9.40 5.80
C ALA A 79 19.56 8.17 6.19
N LYS A 80 19.63 7.07 5.42
CA LYS A 80 19.00 5.79 5.81
C LYS A 80 19.64 5.24 7.08
N GLU A 81 20.96 5.21 7.16
CA GLU A 81 21.71 4.73 8.33
C GLU A 81 21.31 5.48 9.60
N LEU A 82 21.27 6.81 9.54
CA LEU A 82 20.83 7.66 10.65
C LEU A 82 19.35 7.46 11.00
N SER A 83 18.48 7.30 10.00
CA SER A 83 17.03 7.16 10.21
C SER A 83 16.64 5.86 10.91
N PHE A 84 17.36 4.76 10.59
CA PHE A 84 17.03 3.42 11.09
C PHE A 84 17.99 2.93 12.18
N ASN A 85 19.06 3.66 12.48
CA ASN A 85 20.09 3.26 13.45
C ASN A 85 20.66 1.86 13.16
N MET A 86 20.91 1.59 11.88
CA MET A 86 21.39 0.32 11.31
C MET A 86 22.39 0.62 10.21
N ALA A 87 23.33 -0.28 9.94
CA ALA A 87 24.31 -0.07 8.86
C ALA A 87 23.59 0.21 7.53
N GLY A 88 23.93 1.31 6.84
CA GLY A 88 23.17 1.75 5.67
C GLY A 88 23.08 0.69 4.55
N ARG A 89 24.09 -0.20 4.45
CA ARG A 89 24.08 -1.33 3.51
C ARG A 89 22.99 -2.36 3.84
N GLU A 90 22.75 -2.62 5.11
CA GLU A 90 21.71 -3.55 5.56
C GLU A 90 20.31 -2.96 5.30
N VAL A 91 20.13 -1.66 5.55
CA VAL A 91 18.90 -0.95 5.22
C VAL A 91 18.64 -0.95 3.72
N GLU A 92 19.69 -0.74 2.91
CA GLU A 92 19.59 -0.86 1.46
C GLU A 92 19.19 -2.27 1.03
N GLU A 93 19.78 -3.32 1.60
CA GLU A 93 19.38 -4.69 1.29
C GLU A 93 17.88 -4.93 1.54
N ILE A 94 17.34 -4.44 2.67
CA ILE A 94 15.92 -4.53 3.00
C ILE A 94 15.05 -3.85 1.93
N PHE A 95 15.33 -2.59 1.59
CA PHE A 95 14.51 -1.84 0.62
C PHE A 95 14.73 -2.25 -0.84
N GLN A 96 15.77 -3.03 -1.12
CA GLN A 96 16.12 -3.46 -2.48
C GLN A 96 15.76 -4.92 -2.78
N LYS A 97 15.36 -5.69 -1.77
CA LYS A 97 15.01 -7.11 -1.90
C LYS A 97 13.77 -7.40 -2.75
N GLN A 98 12.85 -6.44 -2.86
CA GLN A 98 11.66 -6.55 -3.71
C GLN A 98 11.95 -5.95 -5.09
N ASP A 99 11.94 -6.79 -6.13
CA ASP A 99 12.32 -6.47 -7.51
C ASP A 99 11.15 -6.03 -8.39
N GLU A 100 9.91 -6.33 -8.00
CA GLU A 100 8.69 -5.83 -8.64
C GLU A 100 8.27 -4.45 -8.11
N SER A 101 7.30 -3.79 -8.77
CA SER A 101 6.75 -2.50 -8.34
C SER A 101 5.24 -2.46 -8.52
N TYR A 102 4.58 -1.58 -7.76
CA TYR A 102 3.14 -1.37 -7.72
C TYR A 102 2.33 -2.55 -7.16
N PHE A 103 2.45 -3.73 -7.75
CA PHE A 103 1.73 -4.94 -7.37
C PHE A 103 2.71 -6.10 -7.23
N VAL A 104 2.49 -6.91 -6.19
CA VAL A 104 3.29 -8.12 -5.87
C VAL A 104 2.37 -9.23 -5.40
N ALA A 105 2.88 -10.47 -5.31
CA ALA A 105 2.17 -11.54 -4.63
C ALA A 105 1.77 -11.10 -3.20
N GLY A 106 0.49 -11.28 -2.85
CA GLY A 106 0.02 -11.01 -1.49
C GLY A 106 0.56 -12.02 -0.49
N PRO A 107 0.51 -11.73 0.82
CA PRO A 107 0.80 -12.76 1.82
C PRO A 107 -0.16 -13.94 1.66
N GLU A 108 0.32 -15.14 1.97
CA GLU A 108 -0.57 -16.29 2.12
C GLU A 108 -1.66 -15.97 3.16
N GLU A 109 -2.88 -16.40 2.88
CA GLU A 109 -4.05 -16.08 3.69
C GLU A 109 -3.95 -16.75 5.07
N HIS A 110 -3.26 -16.11 6.01
CA HIS A 110 -3.34 -16.47 7.42
C HIS A 110 -4.74 -16.10 7.92
N ARG A 111 -5.56 -17.14 8.18
CA ARG A 111 -6.83 -17.01 8.89
C ARG A 111 -6.57 -16.41 10.27
N TRP A 112 -6.73 -15.09 10.39
CA TRP A 112 -6.92 -14.48 11.70
C TRP A 112 -8.36 -14.80 12.13
N PRO A 113 -8.61 -15.18 13.40
CA PRO A 113 -9.97 -15.42 13.87
C PRO A 113 -10.79 -14.17 13.58
N ALA A 114 -11.94 -14.37 12.93
CA ALA A 114 -12.89 -13.29 12.68
C ALA A 114 -13.11 -12.54 14.01
N ALA A 115 -13.00 -11.22 13.99
CA ALA A 115 -13.47 -10.42 15.10
C ALA A 115 -14.94 -10.79 15.30
N GLU A 116 -15.25 -11.49 16.39
CA GLU A 116 -16.62 -11.80 16.74
C GLU A 116 -17.35 -10.47 16.85
N GLY A 117 -18.32 -10.28 15.97
CA GLY A 117 -19.17 -9.10 15.98
C GLY A 117 -19.79 -8.96 17.36
N VAL A 118 -19.58 -7.80 17.98
CA VAL A 118 -20.41 -7.34 19.10
C VAL A 118 -21.83 -7.27 18.55
N ARG A 119 -22.65 -8.22 18.98
CA ARG A 119 -24.11 -8.23 18.75
C ARG A 119 -24.79 -7.19 19.63
#